data_AF-A0A542XUK8-F1
#
_entry.id   AF-A0A542XUK8-F1
#
_cell.length_a   1.000
_cell.length_b   1.000
_cell.length_c   1.000
_cell.angle_alpha   90.00
_cell.angle_beta   90.00
_cell.angle_gamma   90.00
#
_symmetry.space_group_name_H-M   'P 1'
#
loop_
_entity.id
_entity.type
_entity.pdbx_description
1 polymer ?
#
loop_
_entity_poly.entity_id
_entity_poly.type
_entity_poly.pdbx_seq_one_letter_code
_entity_poly.pdbx_strand_id
1 'polypeptide(L)'
;MTDTPSTSVVLVYAGPAWDRTQPIHRQRNAPGHMRHMRDQVASGVAIVAGPMHDVTGKLEGDLLGVVIYDRPVPEATKIANADPAVAGGQLRIEVRPLHRVTV
;
A
#
# COMPACT_ATOMS: atom_id res chain seq x y z
N MET A 1 26.84 -7.94 -9.93
CA MET A 1 26.41 -6.59 -9.54
C MET A 1 24.90 -6.59 -9.54
N THR A 2 24.25 -6.72 -8.39
CA THR A 2 22.79 -6.54 -8.30
C THR A 2 22.54 -5.04 -8.22
N ASP A 3 22.17 -4.44 -9.34
CA ASP A 3 21.73 -3.07 -9.37
C ASP A 3 20.53 -2.92 -8.42
N THR A 4 20.57 -1.96 -7.51
CA THR A 4 19.48 -1.81 -6.53
C THR A 4 18.26 -1.29 -7.28
N PRO A 5 17.12 -2.00 -7.28
CA PRO A 5 15.98 -1.58 -8.07
C PRO A 5 15.48 -0.21 -7.60
N SER A 6 15.24 0.67 -8.56
CA SER A 6 14.65 1.99 -8.34
C SER A 6 13.17 1.93 -7.97
N THR A 7 12.55 0.75 -8.08
CA THR A 7 11.14 0.49 -7.78
C THR A 7 10.97 -0.48 -6.61
N SER A 8 9.81 -0.41 -5.97
CA SER A 8 9.44 -1.28 -4.86
C SER A 8 7.98 -1.69 -4.91
N VAL A 9 7.67 -2.82 -4.29
CA VAL A 9 6.32 -3.27 -4.02
C VAL A 9 6.03 -3.11 -2.53
N VAL A 10 4.86 -2.56 -2.23
CA VAL A 10 4.31 -2.41 -0.89
C VAL A 10 3.10 -3.33 -0.79
N LEU A 11 3.23 -4.35 0.05
CA LEU A 11 2.11 -5.22 0.42
C LEU A 11 1.42 -4.61 1.63
N VAL A 12 0.13 -4.36 1.51
CA VAL A 12 -0.69 -3.70 2.52
C VAL A 12 -1.57 -4.74 3.17
N TYR A 13 -1.46 -4.87 4.48
CA TYR A 13 -2.20 -5.86 5.25
C TYR A 13 -3.05 -5.22 6.34
N ALA A 14 -4.03 -5.97 6.86
CA ALA A 14 -4.75 -5.61 8.07
C ALA A 14 -3.78 -5.41 9.24
N GLY A 15 -3.85 -4.24 9.86
CA GLY A 15 -3.15 -3.92 11.10
C GLY A 15 -3.96 -4.32 12.33
N PRO A 16 -3.39 -4.20 13.55
CA PRO A 16 -4.07 -4.55 14.79
C PRO A 16 -5.32 -3.72 15.08
N ALA A 17 -5.43 -2.50 14.52
CA ALA A 17 -6.60 -1.64 14.66
C ALA A 17 -7.58 -1.73 13.48
N TRP A 18 -7.41 -2.70 12.57
CA TRP A 18 -8.35 -2.95 11.49
C TRP A 18 -9.68 -3.50 12.03
N ASP A 19 -10.77 -2.78 11.80
CA ASP A 19 -12.10 -3.24 12.20
C ASP A 19 -12.68 -4.19 11.15
N ARG A 20 -12.62 -5.50 11.41
CA ARG A 20 -13.14 -6.54 10.50
C ARG A 20 -14.66 -6.53 10.35
N THR A 21 -15.39 -5.80 11.20
CA THR A 21 -16.85 -5.68 11.09
C THR A 21 -17.29 -4.58 10.14
N GLN A 22 -16.34 -3.75 9.66
CA GLN A 22 -16.62 -2.59 8.83
C GLN A 22 -15.97 -2.68 7.45
N PRO A 23 -16.66 -2.21 6.40
CA PRO A 23 -16.05 -2.08 5.08
C PRO A 23 -14.94 -1.02 5.09
N ILE A 24 -13.99 -1.10 4.15
CA ILE A 24 -12.80 -0.23 4.07
C ILE A 24 -13.12 1.28 4.16
N HIS A 25 -14.19 1.75 3.52
CA HIS A 25 -14.54 3.17 3.48
C HIS A 25 -15.08 3.72 4.82
N ARG A 26 -15.41 2.84 5.79
CA ARG A 26 -15.85 3.23 7.14
C ARG A 26 -14.75 3.17 8.20
N GLN A 27 -13.59 2.65 7.83
CA GLN A 27 -12.42 2.60 8.69
C GLN A 27 -12.04 4.02 9.15
N ARG A 28 -11.66 4.19 10.42
CA ARG A 28 -11.42 5.51 11.05
C ARG A 28 -10.58 6.47 10.20
N ASN A 29 -9.41 6.02 9.71
CA ASN A 29 -8.53 6.84 8.88
C ASN A 29 -8.72 6.65 7.35
N ALA A 30 -9.83 6.07 6.88
CA ALA A 30 -10.09 5.86 5.45
C ALA A 30 -10.02 7.15 4.61
N PRO A 31 -10.57 8.31 5.05
CA PRO A 31 -10.43 9.55 4.29
C PRO A 31 -8.97 9.99 4.11
N GLY A 32 -8.15 9.80 5.16
CA GLY A 32 -6.72 10.10 5.13
C GLY A 32 -5.96 9.18 4.19
N HIS A 33 -6.23 7.88 4.25
CA HIS A 33 -5.68 6.89 3.32
C HIS A 33 -6.00 7.24 1.86
N MET A 34 -7.27 7.53 1.56
CA MET A 34 -7.68 7.86 0.19
C MET A 34 -7.04 9.16 -0.32
N ARG A 35 -6.81 10.16 0.54
CA ARG A 35 -6.05 11.36 0.17
C ARG A 35 -4.60 11.00 -0.12
N HIS A 36 -3.93 10.29 0.80
CA HIS A 36 -2.55 9.85 0.64
C HIS A 36 -2.37 9.11 -0.70
N MET A 37 -3.20 8.11 -0.99
CA MET A 37 -3.10 7.36 -2.24
C MET A 37 -3.31 8.20 -3.49
N ARG A 38 -4.25 9.17 -3.47
CA ARG A 38 -4.46 10.10 -4.59
C ARG A 38 -3.24 10.99 -4.82
N ASP A 39 -2.61 11.50 -3.77
CA ASP A 39 -1.42 12.34 -3.87
C ASP A 39 -0.23 11.53 -4.47
N GLN A 40 -0.09 10.26 -4.09
CA GLN A 40 0.95 9.39 -4.63
C GLN A 40 0.74 9.04 -6.10
N VAL A 41 -0.52 8.80 -6.51
CA VAL A 41 -0.84 8.56 -7.92
C VAL A 41 -0.66 9.84 -8.74
N ALA A 42 -1.14 10.98 -8.26
CA ALA A 42 -1.05 12.26 -8.96
C ALA A 42 0.40 12.74 -9.14
N SER A 43 1.29 12.44 -8.19
CA SER A 43 2.72 12.74 -8.28
C SER A 43 3.52 11.75 -9.13
N GLY A 44 2.92 10.65 -9.58
CA GLY A 44 3.60 9.57 -10.31
C GLY A 44 4.48 8.67 -9.42
N VAL A 45 4.47 8.90 -8.10
CA VAL A 45 5.20 8.05 -7.15
C VAL A 45 4.59 6.65 -7.10
N ALA A 46 3.26 6.53 -7.05
CA ALA A 46 2.54 5.27 -7.20
C ALA A 46 2.23 5.03 -8.68
N ILE A 47 2.88 4.02 -9.27
CA ILE A 47 2.64 3.63 -10.66
C ILE A 47 1.54 2.57 -10.79
N VAL A 48 1.31 1.79 -9.74
CA VAL A 48 0.18 0.87 -9.61
C VAL A 48 -0.29 0.93 -8.16
N ALA A 49 -1.60 0.99 -7.94
CA ALA A 49 -2.19 0.90 -6.60
C ALA A 49 -3.58 0.28 -6.68
N GLY A 50 -3.91 -0.60 -5.75
CA GLY A 50 -5.26 -1.14 -5.67
C GLY A 50 -5.51 -2.07 -4.49
N PRO A 51 -6.78 -2.33 -4.18
CA PRO A 51 -7.16 -3.35 -3.24
C PRO A 51 -6.83 -4.75 -3.79
N MET A 52 -6.48 -5.66 -2.90
CA MET A 52 -6.31 -7.09 -3.22
C MET A 52 -7.56 -7.81 -2.76
N HIS A 53 -8.49 -8.07 -3.68
CA HIS A 53 -9.68 -8.86 -3.40
C HIS A 53 -9.36 -10.36 -3.44
N ASP A 54 -10.10 -11.13 -2.66
CA ASP A 54 -10.13 -12.58 -2.81
C ASP A 54 -10.79 -12.99 -4.13
N VAL A 55 -10.80 -14.31 -4.41
CA VAL A 55 -11.39 -14.87 -5.63
C VAL A 55 -12.90 -14.64 -5.76
N THR A 56 -13.57 -14.24 -4.68
CA THR A 56 -15.00 -13.90 -4.66
C THR A 56 -15.25 -12.41 -4.92
N GLY A 57 -14.18 -11.61 -5.07
CA GLY A 57 -14.23 -10.18 -5.29
C GLY A 57 -14.39 -9.37 -4.00
N LYS A 58 -14.20 -10.00 -2.83
CA LYS A 58 -14.32 -9.33 -1.54
C LYS A 58 -12.96 -8.95 -0.97
N LEU A 59 -12.94 -7.86 -0.22
CA LEU A 59 -11.78 -7.48 0.57
C LEU A 59 -11.80 -8.20 1.92
N GLU A 60 -11.54 -9.50 1.89
CA GLU A 60 -11.48 -10.38 3.06
C GLU A 60 -10.06 -10.95 3.24
N GLY A 61 -9.69 -11.30 4.48
CA GLY A 61 -8.36 -11.80 4.82
C GLY A 61 -7.37 -10.72 5.27
N ASP A 62 -6.10 -11.11 5.36
CA ASP A 62 -5.06 -10.24 5.92
C ASP A 62 -4.38 -9.37 4.87
N LEU A 63 -4.23 -9.80 3.60
CA LEU A 63 -3.67 -8.97 2.53
C LEU A 63 -4.79 -8.12 1.91
N LEU A 64 -4.70 -6.80 2.08
CA LEU A 64 -5.75 -5.86 1.69
C LEU A 64 -5.40 -5.06 0.44
N GLY A 65 -4.13 -4.94 0.08
CA GLY A 65 -3.75 -4.10 -1.03
C GLY A 65 -2.32 -4.29 -1.49
N VAL A 66 -2.04 -3.71 -2.65
CA VAL A 66 -0.71 -3.61 -3.22
C VAL A 66 -0.50 -2.21 -3.79
N VAL A 67 0.71 -1.69 -3.59
CA VAL A 67 1.18 -0.48 -4.26
C VAL A 67 2.53 -0.76 -4.86
N ILE A 68 2.74 -0.38 -6.11
CA ILE A 68 4.06 -0.34 -6.73
C ILE A 68 4.49 1.12 -6.77
N TYR A 69 5.58 1.42 -6.05
CA TYR A 69 6.20 2.73 -6.09
C TYR A 69 7.36 2.76 -7.06
N ASP A 70 7.46 3.85 -7.83
CA ASP A 70 8.65 4.21 -8.58
C ASP A 70 9.70 4.83 -7.64
N ARG A 71 9.95 4.16 -6.51
CA ARG A 71 10.92 4.55 -5.47
C ARG A 71 11.60 3.32 -4.87
N PRO A 72 12.87 3.43 -4.48
CA PRO A 72 13.56 2.35 -3.81
C PRO A 72 13.00 2.15 -2.39
N VAL A 73 13.26 0.97 -1.81
CA VAL A 73 12.72 0.54 -0.51
C VAL A 73 12.82 1.61 0.60
N PRO A 74 13.96 2.30 0.82
CA PRO A 74 14.07 3.27 1.91
C PRO A 74 13.09 4.44 1.79
N GLU A 75 12.88 4.95 0.57
CA GLU A 75 11.97 6.07 0.32
C GLU A 75 10.52 5.61 0.32
N ALA A 76 10.24 4.48 -0.35
CA ALA A 76 8.93 3.83 -0.33
C ALA A 76 8.44 3.52 1.09
N THR A 77 9.34 3.10 1.99
CA THR A 77 9.03 2.84 3.40
C THR A 77 8.63 4.12 4.12
N LYS A 78 9.32 5.23 3.89
CA LYS A 78 8.97 6.53 4.49
C LYS A 78 7.61 7.01 4.01
N ILE A 79 7.37 6.92 2.69
CA ILE A 79 6.11 7.29 2.06
C ILE A 79 4.96 6.45 2.63
N ALA A 80 5.08 5.12 2.59
CA ALA A 80 4.01 4.23 3.03
C ALA A 80 3.69 4.36 4.52
N ASN A 81 4.69 4.61 5.38
CA ASN A 81 4.45 4.86 6.80
C ASN A 81 3.78 6.22 7.09
N ALA A 82 3.80 7.16 6.14
CA ALA A 82 3.10 8.44 6.26
C ALA A 82 1.60 8.34 5.96
N ASP A 83 1.12 7.19 5.48
CA ASP A 83 -0.31 6.92 5.33
C ASP A 83 -1.02 6.96 6.70
N PRO A 84 -2.07 7.80 6.88
CA PRO A 84 -2.82 7.86 8.13
C PRO A 84 -3.39 6.51 8.60
N ALA A 85 -3.74 5.61 7.68
CA ALA A 85 -4.23 4.28 8.06
C ALA A 85 -3.11 3.36 8.53
N VAL A 86 -1.88 3.53 8.05
CA VAL A 86 -0.69 2.83 8.56
C VAL A 86 -0.28 3.40 9.92
N ALA A 87 -0.12 4.72 10.02
CA ALA A 87 0.23 5.40 11.27
C ALA A 87 -0.82 5.15 12.39
N GLY A 88 -2.09 5.02 12.01
CA GLY A 88 -3.19 4.69 12.92
C GLY A 88 -3.32 3.21 13.29
N GLY A 89 -2.42 2.35 12.79
CA GLY A 89 -2.41 0.90 13.05
C GLY A 89 -3.52 0.11 12.38
N GLN A 90 -4.30 0.72 11.48
CA GLN A 90 -5.37 0.04 10.74
C GLN A 90 -4.79 -0.79 9.60
N LEU A 91 -3.67 -0.33 9.02
CA LEU A 91 -2.91 -1.05 8.02
C LEU A 91 -1.50 -1.32 8.56
N ARG A 92 -0.90 -2.42 8.14
CA ARG A 92 0.54 -2.69 8.27
C ARG A 92 1.12 -2.92 6.88
N ILE A 93 2.40 -2.62 6.70
CA ILE A 93 3.05 -2.70 5.40
C ILE A 93 4.25 -3.65 5.41
N GLU A 94 4.51 -4.26 4.26
CA GLU A 94 5.78 -4.91 3.94
C GLU A 94 6.29 -4.31 2.63
N VAL A 95 7.52 -3.80 2.64
CA VAL A 95 8.14 -3.16 1.46
C VAL A 95 9.27 -4.03 0.95
N ARG A 96 9.24 -4.38 -0.33
CA ARG A 96 10.25 -5.22 -1.00
C ARG A 96 10.79 -4.54 -2.25
N PRO A 97 12.07 -4.78 -2.61
CA PRO A 97 12.57 -4.38 -3.91
C PRO A 97 11.76 -5.07 -5.02
N LEU A 98 11.43 -4.34 -6.08
CA LEU A 98 10.77 -4.91 -7.25
C LEU A 98 11.61 -4.57 -8.48
N HIS A 99 12.08 -5.57 -9.22
CA HIS A 99 12.81 -5.34 -10.47
C HIS A 99 11.82 -5.19 -11.62
N ARG A 100 11.85 -4.04 -12.29
CA ARG A 100 11.10 -3.83 -13.52
C ARG A 100 11.80 -4.57 -14.66
N VAL A 101 11.13 -5.60 -15.20
CA VAL A 101 11.56 -6.27 -16.43
C VAL A 101 10.86 -5.58 -17.60
N THR A 102 11.63 -5.16 -18.60
CA THR A 102 11.11 -4.67 -19.88
C THR A 102 11.33 -5.75 -20.92
N VAL A 103 10.31 -6.02 -21.74
CA VAL A 103 10.34 -6.95 -22.87
C VAL A 103 10.23 -6.17 -24.18
#